data_AF-A0A944Q9L0-F1
#
_entry.id   AF-A0A944Q9L0-F1
#
_cell.length_a   1.000
_cell.length_b   1.000
_cell.length_c   1.000
_cell.angle_alpha   90.00
_cell.angle_beta   90.00
_cell.angle_gamma   90.00
#
_symmetry.space_group_name_H-M   'P 1'
#
loop_
_entity.id
_entity.type
_entity.pdbx_description
1 polymer ?
#
loop_
_entity_poly.entity_id
_entity_poly.type
_entity_poly.pdbx_seq_one_letter_code
_entity_poly.pdbx_strand_id
1 'polypeptide(L)'
;MAVYLDPPLWPAHGTVFSHLVSDESLEELHEFAAAAGVPDRAFDGDHYDVPERRYDDLLAAGAIPVEARVLVRKLIASGLRIPARQRSKALTVPLLERWNATLPGQEVLGLELLERWGEEHRKYHSRTHLLAVLEALDLLAGSSPIPRAVTLAAWFHDAVYEGVAGQDEEQSAWLAEDRLGAAGLDDSEVHEAARLVRLTSTHRPEPGDRPGALLCDADLSVLGGTPEEYGQYLKAVREDYAHVSDADFAKGRAAVVRRLLDLDPLFHSDRAKALWNDAAKRNLEGELR
;
A
#
# COMPACT_ATOMS: atom_id res chain seq x y z
N MET A 1 -33.04 -0.78 -5.99
CA MET A 1 -32.01 -0.86 -4.97
C MET A 1 -31.83 -2.31 -4.57
N ALA A 2 -30.67 -2.89 -4.83
CA ALA A 2 -30.42 -4.33 -4.75
C ALA A 2 -29.15 -4.61 -3.96
N VAL A 3 -29.33 -4.96 -2.67
CA VAL A 3 -28.24 -5.41 -1.81
C VAL A 3 -28.27 -6.93 -1.76
N TYR A 4 -27.12 -7.57 -1.98
CA TYR A 4 -26.98 -9.01 -2.07
C TYR A 4 -26.26 -9.57 -0.85
N LEU A 5 -26.63 -10.78 -0.44
CA LEU A 5 -26.09 -11.47 0.73
C LEU A 5 -25.76 -12.93 0.38
N ASP A 6 -24.54 -13.40 0.67
CA ASP A 6 -24.18 -14.81 0.50
C ASP A 6 -24.50 -15.65 1.76
N PRO A 7 -24.65 -16.98 1.65
CA PRO A 7 -24.84 -17.83 2.82
C PRO A 7 -23.66 -17.73 3.80
N PRO A 8 -23.90 -17.88 5.11
CA PRO A 8 -22.86 -17.74 6.12
C PRO A 8 -21.91 -18.93 6.07
N LEU A 9 -20.80 -18.79 5.34
CA LEU A 9 -19.85 -19.88 5.07
C LEU A 9 -18.44 -19.59 5.60
N TRP A 10 -18.13 -18.34 5.96
CA TRP A 10 -16.76 -17.90 6.24
C TRP A 10 -16.45 -17.96 7.74
N PRO A 11 -15.60 -18.89 8.20
CA PRO A 11 -15.35 -19.07 9.63
C PRO A 11 -14.41 -17.99 10.19
N ALA A 12 -14.86 -17.25 11.19
CA ALA A 12 -14.05 -16.29 11.95
C ALA A 12 -14.66 -16.06 13.34
N HIS A 13 -13.85 -15.65 14.33
CA HIS A 13 -14.33 -15.26 15.67
C HIS A 13 -15.33 -16.22 16.35
N GLY A 14 -15.23 -17.54 16.09
CA GLY A 14 -16.11 -18.55 16.66
C GLY A 14 -17.51 -18.64 16.02
N THR A 15 -17.72 -18.04 14.85
CA THR A 15 -18.97 -18.12 14.06
C THR A 15 -18.64 -18.23 12.56
N VAL A 16 -19.65 -18.40 11.73
CA VAL A 16 -19.56 -18.16 10.28
C VAL A 16 -20.15 -16.80 9.91
N PHE A 17 -19.61 -16.20 8.85
CA PHE A 17 -19.96 -14.90 8.32
C PHE A 17 -20.47 -14.99 6.89
N SER A 18 -21.38 -14.08 6.56
CA SER A 18 -21.84 -13.72 5.23
C SER A 18 -21.23 -12.39 4.82
N HIS A 19 -21.22 -12.13 3.52
CA HIS A 19 -20.84 -10.87 2.90
C HIS A 19 -22.07 -10.20 2.31
N LEU A 20 -22.22 -8.91 2.60
CA LEU A 20 -23.29 -8.06 2.11
C LEU A 20 -22.72 -7.01 1.14
N VAL A 21 -23.23 -6.93 -0.09
CA VAL A 21 -22.72 -6.03 -1.15
C VAL A 21 -23.83 -5.30 -1.88
N SER A 22 -23.49 -4.13 -2.44
CA SER A 22 -24.25 -3.50 -3.52
C SER A 22 -23.59 -3.79 -4.87
N ASP A 23 -24.37 -3.84 -5.95
CA ASP A 23 -23.85 -3.80 -7.33
C ASP A 23 -24.02 -2.43 -8.02
N GLU A 24 -24.42 -1.41 -7.26
CA GLU A 24 -24.68 -0.05 -7.75
C GLU A 24 -23.77 0.99 -7.08
N SER A 25 -23.75 1.08 -5.74
CA SER A 25 -22.93 2.06 -5.01
C SER A 25 -22.65 1.68 -3.55
N LEU A 26 -21.56 2.21 -2.99
CA LEU A 26 -21.29 2.07 -1.55
C LEU A 26 -22.28 2.88 -0.70
N GLU A 27 -22.80 4.00 -1.21
CA GLU A 27 -23.82 4.80 -0.53
C GLU A 27 -25.08 3.97 -0.26
N GLU A 28 -25.59 3.25 -1.27
CA GLU A 28 -26.72 2.34 -1.10
C GLU A 28 -26.42 1.23 -0.08
N LEU A 29 -25.23 0.64 -0.15
CA LEU A 29 -24.81 -0.40 0.79
C LEU A 29 -24.78 0.12 2.23
N HIS A 30 -24.24 1.32 2.45
CA HIS A 30 -24.18 1.96 3.76
C HIS A 30 -25.58 2.32 4.28
N GLU A 31 -26.45 2.87 3.43
CA GLU A 31 -27.84 3.19 3.81
C GLU A 31 -28.60 1.94 4.24
N PHE A 32 -28.48 0.84 3.48
CA PHE A 32 -29.10 -0.44 3.83
C PHE A 32 -28.54 -1.00 5.13
N ALA A 33 -27.21 -1.03 5.28
CA ALA A 33 -26.54 -1.54 6.47
C ALA A 33 -26.94 -0.76 7.73
N ALA A 34 -26.97 0.57 7.65
CA ALA A 34 -27.39 1.44 8.74
C ALA A 34 -28.87 1.22 9.12
N ALA A 35 -29.77 1.15 8.13
CA ALA A 35 -31.18 0.88 8.37
C ALA A 35 -31.43 -0.50 9.00
N ALA A 36 -30.61 -1.50 8.66
CA ALA A 36 -30.66 -2.83 9.23
C ALA A 36 -29.92 -2.96 10.58
N GLY A 37 -29.25 -1.90 11.07
CA GLY A 37 -28.47 -1.92 12.31
C GLY A 37 -27.17 -2.73 12.23
N VAL A 38 -26.57 -2.86 11.04
CA VAL A 38 -25.22 -3.41 10.86
C VAL A 38 -24.22 -2.33 11.26
N PRO A 39 -23.25 -2.60 12.15
CA PRO A 39 -22.32 -1.57 12.61
C PRO A 39 -21.29 -1.24 11.53
N ASP A 40 -20.88 0.02 11.42
CA ASP A 40 -19.89 0.48 10.42
C ASP A 40 -18.56 -0.26 10.48
N ARG A 41 -18.14 -0.71 11.67
CA ARG A 41 -16.93 -1.52 11.85
C ARG A 41 -16.94 -2.88 11.13
N ALA A 42 -18.10 -3.33 10.65
CA ALA A 42 -18.23 -4.54 9.85
C ALA A 42 -17.99 -4.29 8.36
N PHE A 43 -17.81 -3.04 7.93
CA PHE A 43 -17.47 -2.70 6.56
C PHE A 43 -15.98 -2.95 6.28
N ASP A 44 -15.68 -3.73 5.24
CA ASP A 44 -14.32 -4.02 4.74
C ASP A 44 -14.10 -3.44 3.33
N GLY A 45 -14.44 -2.15 3.18
CA GLY A 45 -14.10 -1.32 2.01
C GLY A 45 -15.03 -1.45 0.81
N ASP A 46 -15.51 -2.65 0.49
CA ASP A 46 -16.44 -2.88 -0.64
C ASP A 46 -17.62 -3.82 -0.29
N HIS A 47 -17.68 -4.28 0.95
CA HIS A 47 -18.72 -5.16 1.47
C HIS A 47 -18.79 -5.08 3.00
N TYR A 48 -19.87 -5.60 3.59
CA TYR A 48 -19.94 -5.82 5.04
C TYR A 48 -19.80 -7.31 5.38
N ASP A 49 -18.99 -7.61 6.39
CA ASP A 49 -18.91 -8.92 7.06
C ASP A 49 -19.98 -9.03 8.15
N VAL A 50 -21.01 -9.83 7.91
CA VAL A 50 -22.13 -9.98 8.84
C VAL A 50 -22.18 -11.39 9.43
N PRO A 51 -22.25 -11.55 10.77
CA PRO A 51 -22.27 -12.88 11.37
C PRO A 51 -23.60 -13.58 11.09
N GLU A 52 -23.59 -14.92 11.03
CA GLU A 52 -24.75 -15.78 10.77
C GLU A 52 -26.05 -15.35 11.48
N ARG A 53 -25.95 -14.95 12.75
CA ARG A 53 -27.10 -14.47 13.55
C ARG A 53 -27.86 -13.28 12.96
N ARG A 54 -27.30 -12.58 11.96
CA ARG A 54 -27.91 -11.44 11.27
C ARG A 54 -28.48 -11.81 9.90
N TYR A 55 -28.27 -13.05 9.45
CA TYR A 55 -28.63 -13.47 8.10
C TYR A 55 -30.14 -13.30 7.85
N ASP A 56 -30.99 -13.89 8.70
CA ASP A 56 -32.44 -13.83 8.56
C ASP A 56 -32.98 -12.39 8.68
N ASP A 57 -32.42 -11.58 9.58
CA ASP A 57 -32.80 -10.17 9.75
C ASP A 57 -32.51 -9.36 8.48
N LEU A 58 -31.38 -9.62 7.82
CA LEU A 58 -30.99 -8.92 6.60
C LEU A 58 -31.85 -9.34 5.40
N LEU A 59 -32.24 -10.62 5.33
CA LEU A 59 -33.23 -11.07 4.35
C LEU A 59 -34.59 -10.41 4.58
N ALA A 60 -35.04 -10.32 5.84
CA ALA A 60 -36.27 -9.64 6.20
C ALA A 60 -36.22 -8.13 5.89
N ALA A 61 -35.04 -7.51 5.97
CA ALA A 61 -34.80 -6.12 5.60
C ALA A 61 -34.74 -5.89 4.07
N GLY A 62 -34.74 -6.97 3.26
CA GLY A 62 -34.79 -6.89 1.80
C GLY A 62 -33.48 -7.24 1.08
N ALA A 63 -32.48 -7.80 1.77
CA ALA A 63 -31.29 -8.33 1.11
C ALA A 63 -31.65 -9.54 0.24
N ILE A 64 -31.04 -9.62 -0.94
CA ILE A 64 -31.28 -10.67 -1.93
C ILE A 64 -30.25 -11.80 -1.73
N PRO A 65 -30.68 -13.01 -1.34
CA PRO A 65 -29.76 -14.12 -1.15
C PRO A 65 -29.20 -14.61 -2.49
N VAL A 66 -27.89 -14.77 -2.58
CA VAL A 66 -27.19 -15.27 -3.77
C VAL A 66 -26.05 -16.19 -3.37
N GLU A 67 -25.62 -17.10 -4.26
CA GLU A 67 -24.41 -17.87 -4.00
C GLU A 67 -23.17 -16.95 -3.96
N ALA A 68 -22.17 -17.28 -3.12
CA ALA A 68 -20.94 -16.48 -2.99
C ALA A 68 -20.24 -16.20 -4.34
N ARG A 69 -20.22 -17.17 -5.27
CA ARG A 69 -19.65 -16.96 -6.62
C ARG A 69 -20.42 -15.93 -7.45
N VAL A 70 -21.73 -15.81 -7.24
CA VAL A 70 -22.58 -14.83 -7.94
C VAL A 70 -22.38 -13.46 -7.31
N LEU A 71 -22.33 -13.40 -5.98
CA LEU A 71 -22.05 -12.19 -5.22
C LEU A 71 -20.73 -11.54 -5.67
N VAL A 72 -19.65 -12.31 -5.72
CA VAL A 72 -18.34 -11.82 -6.17
C VAL A 72 -18.37 -11.31 -7.60
N ARG A 73 -19.06 -12.01 -8.53
CA ARG A 73 -19.17 -11.55 -9.93
C ARG A 73 -19.93 -10.23 -10.05
N LYS A 74 -21.01 -10.06 -9.28
CA LYS A 74 -21.77 -8.81 -9.23
C LYS A 74 -20.91 -7.67 -8.70
N LEU A 75 -20.20 -7.90 -7.60
CA LEU A 75 -19.29 -6.91 -7.02
C LEU A 75 -18.17 -6.52 -8.00
N ILE A 76 -17.58 -7.47 -8.72
CA ILE A 76 -16.59 -7.17 -9.77
C ILE A 76 -17.22 -6.38 -10.92
N ALA A 77 -18.39 -6.79 -11.41
CA ALA A 77 -19.06 -6.14 -12.54
C ALA A 77 -19.51 -4.71 -12.21
N SER A 78 -19.81 -4.41 -10.94
CA SER A 78 -20.13 -3.05 -10.47
C SER A 78 -18.94 -2.09 -10.48
N GLY A 79 -17.70 -2.62 -10.55
CA GLY A 79 -16.48 -1.83 -10.38
C GLY A 79 -16.16 -1.47 -8.92
N LEU A 80 -17.01 -1.85 -7.95
CA LEU A 80 -16.80 -1.55 -6.52
C LEU A 80 -15.78 -2.47 -5.85
N ARG A 81 -15.49 -3.65 -6.42
CA ARG A 81 -14.55 -4.62 -5.83
C ARG A 81 -13.17 -3.99 -5.62
N ILE A 82 -12.65 -4.05 -4.39
CA ILE A 82 -11.27 -3.70 -4.01
C ILE A 82 -10.42 -4.98 -3.86
N PRO A 83 -9.67 -5.42 -4.89
CA PRO A 83 -8.89 -6.65 -4.86
C PRO A 83 -8.02 -6.78 -3.60
N ALA A 84 -7.81 -8.01 -3.12
CA ALA A 84 -7.02 -8.25 -1.89
C ALA A 84 -5.63 -7.59 -1.92
N ARG A 85 -5.00 -7.52 -3.10
CA ARG A 85 -3.71 -6.83 -3.29
C ARG A 85 -3.74 -5.31 -3.01
N GLN A 86 -4.91 -4.69 -3.04
CA GLN A 86 -5.15 -3.29 -2.70
C GLN A 86 -5.62 -3.12 -1.25
N ARG A 87 -5.85 -4.22 -0.52
CA ARG A 87 -6.23 -4.19 0.89
C ARG A 87 -4.99 -4.42 1.77
N SER A 88 -4.50 -3.36 2.42
CA SER A 88 -3.32 -3.40 3.29
C SER A 88 -3.34 -4.60 4.27
N LYS A 89 -4.45 -4.83 4.98
CA LYS A 89 -4.55 -5.94 5.96
C LYS A 89 -4.33 -7.32 5.33
N ALA A 90 -4.84 -7.53 4.11
CA ALA A 90 -4.72 -8.82 3.41
C ALA A 90 -3.27 -9.12 2.97
N LEU A 91 -2.38 -8.12 2.96
CA LEU A 91 -0.99 -8.26 2.56
C LEU A 91 -0.07 -8.78 3.67
N THR A 92 -0.55 -8.90 4.91
CA THR A 92 0.27 -9.32 6.06
C THR A 92 0.96 -10.66 5.82
N VAL A 93 0.22 -11.67 5.37
CA VAL A 93 0.75 -13.02 5.13
C VAL A 93 1.76 -13.05 3.97
N PRO A 94 1.42 -12.61 2.74
CA PRO A 94 2.37 -12.68 1.62
C PRO A 94 3.62 -11.81 1.84
N LEU A 95 3.50 -10.67 2.53
CA LEU A 95 4.66 -9.86 2.87
C LEU A 95 5.53 -10.56 3.93
N LEU A 96 4.94 -11.19 4.94
CA LEU A 96 5.71 -11.95 5.93
C LEU A 96 6.47 -13.13 5.29
N GLU A 97 5.88 -13.80 4.30
CA GLU A 97 6.58 -14.82 3.51
C GLU A 97 7.81 -14.24 2.78
N ARG A 98 7.66 -13.06 2.15
CA ARG A 98 8.79 -12.33 1.51
C ARG A 98 9.86 -11.91 2.53
N TRP A 99 9.44 -11.46 3.72
CA TRP A 99 10.37 -11.12 4.79
C TRP A 99 11.17 -12.35 5.24
N ASN A 100 10.51 -13.47 5.50
CA ASN A 100 11.15 -14.69 5.97
C ASN A 100 12.12 -15.28 4.93
N ALA A 101 11.88 -15.05 3.63
CA ALA A 101 12.83 -15.39 2.58
C ALA A 101 14.06 -14.45 2.56
N THR A 102 13.88 -13.18 2.94
CA THR A 102 14.94 -12.16 2.98
C THR A 102 15.83 -12.31 4.21
N LEU A 103 15.21 -12.50 5.38
CA LEU A 103 15.89 -12.62 6.67
C LEU A 103 15.26 -13.74 7.52
N PRO A 104 15.62 -15.01 7.22
CA PRO A 104 15.09 -16.17 7.94
C PRO A 104 15.38 -16.13 9.45
N GLY A 105 14.42 -16.56 10.28
CA GLY A 105 14.57 -16.59 11.74
C GLY A 105 14.38 -15.24 12.45
N GLN A 106 13.94 -14.21 11.71
CA GLN A 106 13.61 -12.89 12.23
C GLN A 106 12.13 -12.55 12.04
N GLU A 107 11.24 -13.54 12.19
CA GLU A 107 9.79 -13.42 11.95
C GLU A 107 9.15 -12.31 12.80
N VAL A 108 9.63 -12.15 14.04
CA VAL A 108 9.13 -11.14 14.98
C VAL A 108 9.41 -9.72 14.46
N LEU A 109 10.60 -9.48 13.91
CA LEU A 109 10.94 -8.19 13.31
C LEU A 109 10.10 -7.91 12.06
N GLY A 110 9.84 -8.93 11.23
CA GLY A 110 8.95 -8.81 10.09
C GLY A 110 7.52 -8.42 10.49
N LEU A 111 6.98 -9.05 11.53
CA LEU A 111 5.67 -8.68 12.09
C LEU A 111 5.65 -7.27 12.67
N GLU A 112 6.72 -6.87 13.38
CA GLU A 112 6.88 -5.52 13.93
C GLU A 112 6.86 -4.45 12.82
N LEU A 113 7.57 -4.68 11.72
CA LEU A 113 7.55 -3.79 10.56
C LEU A 113 6.17 -3.77 9.90
N LEU A 114 5.53 -4.93 9.72
CA LEU A 114 4.19 -5.00 9.15
C LEU A 114 3.16 -4.29 10.01
N GLU A 115 3.30 -4.28 11.33
CA GLU A 115 2.44 -3.49 12.22
C GLU A 115 2.56 -1.99 11.91
N ARG A 116 3.79 -1.47 11.81
CA ARG A 116 4.05 -0.06 11.44
C ARG A 116 3.49 0.31 10.07
N TRP A 117 3.75 -0.51 9.05
CA TRP A 117 3.17 -0.34 7.70
C TRP A 117 1.63 -0.46 7.68
N GLY A 118 1.03 -0.87 8.78
CA GLY A 118 -0.41 -1.04 8.94
C GLY A 118 -1.10 -0.03 9.83
N GLU A 119 -0.39 0.98 10.33
CA GLU A 119 -0.99 2.02 11.16
C GLU A 119 -2.14 2.72 10.44
N GLU A 120 -3.22 3.04 11.16
CA GLU A 120 -4.50 3.43 10.56
C GLU A 120 -4.44 4.75 9.80
N HIS A 121 -3.51 5.65 10.15
CA HIS A 121 -3.32 6.93 9.47
C HIS A 121 -2.65 6.79 8.10
N ARG A 122 -2.07 5.63 7.79
CA ARG A 122 -1.37 5.36 6.53
C ARG A 122 -2.32 4.77 5.49
N LYS A 123 -2.62 5.54 4.45
CA LYS A 123 -3.42 5.15 3.29
C LYS A 123 -2.52 4.84 2.10
N TYR A 124 -1.67 5.78 1.66
CA TYR A 124 -0.70 5.48 0.61
C TYR A 124 0.50 4.73 1.18
N HIS A 125 1.14 5.26 2.21
CA HIS A 125 2.36 4.72 2.83
C HIS A 125 2.07 3.50 3.72
N SER A 126 1.30 2.55 3.20
CA SER A 126 0.85 1.34 3.85
C SER A 126 1.52 0.10 3.26
N ARG A 127 1.16 -1.09 3.75
CA ARG A 127 1.61 -2.39 3.20
C ARG A 127 1.43 -2.52 1.67
N THR A 128 0.49 -1.79 1.06
CA THR A 128 0.32 -1.78 -0.40
C THR A 128 1.49 -1.10 -1.10
N HIS A 129 2.01 0.00 -0.55
CA HIS A 129 3.22 0.67 -1.07
C HIS A 129 4.44 -0.23 -0.91
N LEU A 130 4.66 -0.79 0.29
CA LEU A 130 5.75 -1.75 0.51
C LEU A 130 5.74 -2.90 -0.50
N LEU A 131 4.57 -3.51 -0.75
CA LEU A 131 4.46 -4.56 -1.77
C LEU A 131 4.83 -4.03 -3.16
N ALA A 132 4.33 -2.85 -3.55
CA ALA A 132 4.62 -2.24 -4.84
C ALA A 132 6.12 -1.99 -5.04
N VAL A 133 6.83 -1.50 -4.02
CA VAL A 133 8.30 -1.30 -4.06
C VAL A 133 9.02 -2.63 -4.22
N LEU A 134 8.63 -3.67 -3.46
CA LEU A 134 9.24 -5.01 -3.57
C LEU A 134 9.01 -5.64 -4.95
N GLU A 135 7.82 -5.49 -5.53
CA GLU A 135 7.51 -5.96 -6.89
C GLU A 135 8.23 -5.15 -7.97
N ALA A 136 8.40 -3.84 -7.76
CA ALA A 136 9.21 -3.00 -8.64
C ALA A 136 10.67 -3.42 -8.61
N LEU A 137 11.24 -3.78 -7.45
CA LEU A 137 12.58 -4.35 -7.35
C LEU A 137 12.70 -5.67 -8.12
N ASP A 138 11.73 -6.58 -7.98
CA ASP A 138 11.71 -7.84 -8.74
C ASP A 138 11.70 -7.57 -10.24
N LEU A 139 10.87 -6.60 -10.67
CA LEU A 139 10.78 -6.20 -12.07
C LEU A 139 12.10 -5.61 -12.55
N LEU A 140 12.75 -4.72 -11.80
CA LEU A 140 14.00 -4.10 -12.21
C LEU A 140 15.15 -5.11 -12.29
N ALA A 141 15.27 -5.99 -11.30
CA ALA A 141 16.32 -6.99 -11.24
C ALA A 141 16.17 -8.09 -12.31
N GLY A 142 14.93 -8.43 -12.68
CA GLY A 142 14.65 -9.51 -13.63
C GLY A 142 15.15 -10.85 -13.09
N SER A 143 16.17 -11.42 -13.73
CA SER A 143 16.83 -12.66 -13.27
C SER A 143 18.07 -12.41 -12.42
N SER A 144 18.49 -11.15 -12.25
CA SER A 144 19.64 -10.82 -11.43
C SER A 144 19.27 -10.85 -9.95
N PRO A 145 20.18 -11.27 -9.05
CA PRO A 145 19.91 -11.19 -7.62
C PRO A 145 19.85 -9.73 -7.16
N ILE A 146 18.89 -9.42 -6.30
CA ILE A 146 18.81 -8.13 -5.60
C ILE A 146 19.74 -8.22 -4.37
N PRO A 147 20.65 -7.27 -4.15
CA PRO A 147 21.42 -7.23 -2.92
C PRO A 147 20.50 -7.17 -1.69
N ARG A 148 20.73 -8.02 -0.68
CA ARG A 148 19.85 -8.11 0.49
C ARG A 148 19.67 -6.76 1.21
N ALA A 149 20.72 -5.94 1.29
CA ALA A 149 20.64 -4.59 1.84
C ALA A 149 19.60 -3.69 1.14
N VAL A 150 19.38 -3.85 -0.18
CA VAL A 150 18.35 -3.09 -0.92
C VAL A 150 16.96 -3.56 -0.51
N THR A 151 16.75 -4.87 -0.40
CA THR A 151 15.47 -5.42 0.08
C THR A 151 15.19 -5.00 1.51
N LEU A 152 16.18 -5.07 2.40
CA LEU A 152 16.06 -4.57 3.78
C LEU A 152 15.73 -3.08 3.78
N ALA A 153 16.43 -2.25 3.00
CA ALA A 153 16.11 -0.83 2.91
C ALA A 153 14.67 -0.58 2.43
N ALA A 154 14.16 -1.34 1.46
CA ALA A 154 12.75 -1.24 1.05
C ALA A 154 11.77 -1.55 2.20
N TRP A 155 12.09 -2.50 3.07
CA TRP A 155 11.26 -2.79 4.26
C TRP A 155 11.28 -1.66 5.30
N PHE A 156 12.38 -0.90 5.38
CA PHE A 156 12.57 0.13 6.40
C PHE A 156 12.26 1.55 5.92
N HIS A 157 12.26 1.86 4.62
CA HIS A 157 12.35 3.25 4.15
C HIS A 157 11.27 4.20 4.69
N ASP A 158 10.00 3.75 4.77
CA ASP A 158 8.91 4.47 5.44
C ASP A 158 8.39 3.71 6.66
N ALA A 159 9.21 2.87 7.31
CA ALA A 159 8.77 2.16 8.51
C ALA A 159 8.35 3.14 9.62
N VAL A 160 9.02 4.30 9.71
CA VAL A 160 8.53 5.47 10.46
C VAL A 160 7.87 6.44 9.49
N TYR A 161 6.66 6.92 9.82
CA TYR A 161 5.91 7.85 8.98
C TYR A 161 4.97 8.73 9.81
N GLU A 162 5.41 9.95 10.09
CA GLU A 162 4.62 11.00 10.73
C GLU A 162 4.21 12.11 9.73
N GLY A 163 4.59 11.97 8.45
CA GLY A 163 4.32 12.95 7.40
C GLY A 163 5.27 14.15 7.43
N VAL A 164 6.47 13.98 8.03
CA VAL A 164 7.48 15.03 8.17
C VAL A 164 8.69 14.70 7.32
N ALA A 165 8.68 15.18 6.07
CA ALA A 165 9.71 14.92 5.08
C ALA A 165 11.14 15.20 5.60
N GLY A 166 12.05 14.26 5.36
CA GLY A 166 13.43 14.27 5.81
C GLY A 166 13.65 13.78 7.24
N GLN A 167 12.64 13.90 8.13
CA GLN A 167 12.72 13.36 9.49
C GLN A 167 12.26 11.91 9.55
N ASP A 168 11.25 11.56 8.75
CA ASP A 168 10.72 10.20 8.67
C ASP A 168 11.79 9.24 8.12
N GLU A 169 12.50 9.62 7.05
CA GLU A 169 13.55 8.80 6.44
C GLU A 169 14.76 8.64 7.38
N GLU A 170 15.16 9.67 8.13
CA GLU A 170 16.25 9.55 9.10
C GLU A 170 15.86 8.65 10.28
N GLN A 171 14.63 8.78 10.79
CA GLN A 171 14.13 7.92 11.86
C GLN A 171 13.97 6.46 11.41
N SER A 172 13.49 6.25 10.20
CA SER A 172 13.46 4.94 9.53
C SER A 172 14.85 4.33 9.39
N ALA A 173 15.86 5.14 9.05
CA ALA A 173 17.25 4.70 8.98
C ALA A 173 17.82 4.31 10.34
N TRP A 174 17.55 5.10 11.40
CA TRP A 174 17.93 4.73 12.77
C TRP A 174 17.24 3.47 13.25
N LEU A 175 15.96 3.29 12.92
CA LEU A 175 15.24 2.06 13.20
C LEU A 175 15.89 0.86 12.50
N ALA A 176 16.35 1.02 11.26
CA ALA A 176 17.08 -0.01 10.53
C ALA A 176 18.42 -0.34 11.23
N GLU A 177 19.19 0.67 11.62
CA GLU A 177 20.47 0.50 12.33
C GLU A 177 20.28 -0.30 13.63
N ASP A 178 19.32 0.09 14.45
CA ASP A 178 19.04 -0.53 15.74
C ASP A 178 18.50 -1.96 15.58
N ARG A 179 17.48 -2.16 14.74
CA ARG A 179 16.81 -3.47 14.60
C ARG A 179 17.66 -4.49 13.86
N LEU A 180 18.35 -4.09 12.79
CA LEU A 180 19.21 -5.02 12.04
C LEU A 180 20.48 -5.35 12.83
N GLY A 181 21.04 -4.39 13.57
CA GLY A 181 22.15 -4.65 14.48
C GLY A 181 21.76 -5.62 15.61
N ALA A 182 20.58 -5.42 16.23
CA ALA A 182 20.06 -6.33 17.25
C ALA A 182 19.74 -7.74 16.70
N ALA A 183 19.37 -7.83 15.41
CA ALA A 183 19.18 -9.10 14.70
C ALA A 183 20.51 -9.82 14.36
N GLY A 184 21.66 -9.21 14.65
CA GLY A 184 22.99 -9.80 14.49
C GLY A 184 23.55 -9.74 13.07
N LEU A 185 23.08 -8.80 12.23
CA LEU A 185 23.64 -8.59 10.90
C LEU A 185 25.02 -7.91 10.99
N ASP A 186 25.85 -8.12 9.97
CA ASP A 186 27.16 -7.47 9.86
C ASP A 186 27.00 -5.95 9.74
N ASP A 187 27.84 -5.20 10.45
CA ASP A 187 27.82 -3.73 10.47
C ASP A 187 27.80 -3.12 9.06
N SER A 188 28.56 -3.68 8.11
CA SER A 188 28.59 -3.16 6.73
C SER A 188 27.24 -3.27 6.01
N GLU A 189 26.48 -4.33 6.28
CA GLU A 189 25.15 -4.51 5.67
C GLU A 189 24.11 -3.61 6.34
N VAL A 190 24.19 -3.47 7.67
CA VAL A 190 23.36 -2.54 8.45
C VAL A 190 23.56 -1.10 7.96
N HIS A 191 24.80 -0.65 7.83
CA HIS A 191 25.11 0.69 7.34
C HIS A 191 24.65 0.91 5.90
N GLU A 192 24.77 -0.11 5.04
CA GLU A 192 24.30 0.02 3.66
C GLU A 192 22.77 0.11 3.58
N ALA A 193 22.04 -0.72 4.32
CA ALA A 193 20.58 -0.62 4.38
C ALA A 193 20.14 0.75 4.89
N ALA A 194 20.75 1.26 5.96
CA ALA A 194 20.44 2.58 6.52
C ALA A 194 20.81 3.74 5.58
N ARG A 195 21.95 3.66 4.88
CA ARG A 195 22.34 4.63 3.84
C ARG A 195 21.29 4.69 2.73
N LEU A 196 20.82 3.52 2.27
CA LEU A 196 19.81 3.41 1.23
C LEU A 196 18.46 3.96 1.69
N VAL A 197 18.05 3.72 2.94
CA VAL A 197 16.86 4.37 3.51
C VAL A 197 17.00 5.89 3.49
N ARG A 198 18.12 6.45 3.97
CA ARG A 198 18.33 7.91 3.92
C ARG A 198 18.29 8.47 2.51
N LEU A 199 18.72 7.69 1.52
CA LEU A 199 18.75 8.11 0.12
C LEU A 199 17.34 8.39 -0.43
N THR A 200 16.30 7.73 0.06
CA THR A 200 14.90 7.96 -0.38
C THR A 200 14.41 9.37 -0.02
N SER A 201 15.06 10.06 0.92
CA SER A 201 14.72 11.47 1.18
C SER A 201 15.03 12.40 0.00
N THR A 202 15.98 12.01 -0.87
CA THR A 202 16.45 12.84 -2.00
C THR A 202 16.26 12.21 -3.37
N HIS A 203 16.20 10.89 -3.45
CA HIS A 203 16.18 10.12 -4.69
C HIS A 203 17.32 10.49 -5.65
N ARG A 204 18.51 10.80 -5.12
CA ARG A 204 19.70 11.21 -5.91
C ARG A 204 20.91 10.31 -5.64
N PRO A 205 20.90 9.04 -6.09
CA PRO A 205 22.07 8.18 -6.04
C PRO A 205 23.24 8.80 -6.81
N GLU A 206 24.45 8.58 -6.30
CA GLU A 206 25.68 8.97 -6.98
C GLU A 206 25.88 8.15 -8.27
N PRO A 207 26.57 8.69 -9.30
CA PRO A 207 26.87 7.94 -10.51
C PRO A 207 27.60 6.61 -10.21
N GLY A 208 26.98 5.49 -10.59
CA GLY A 208 27.50 4.15 -10.33
C GLY A 208 26.97 3.46 -9.07
N ASP A 209 26.21 4.15 -8.22
CA ASP A 209 25.51 3.57 -7.07
C ASP A 209 24.31 2.73 -7.53
N ARG A 210 24.58 1.49 -7.95
CA ARG A 210 23.54 0.56 -8.42
C ARG A 210 22.51 0.21 -7.34
N PRO A 211 22.89 -0.10 -6.08
CA PRO A 211 21.91 -0.32 -5.01
C PRO A 211 21.00 0.88 -4.78
N GLY A 212 21.57 2.09 -4.75
CA GLY A 212 20.79 3.32 -4.60
C GLY A 212 19.85 3.57 -5.77
N ALA A 213 20.32 3.37 -7.00
CA ALA A 213 19.50 3.45 -8.20
C ALA A 213 18.31 2.47 -8.17
N LEU A 214 18.53 1.22 -7.75
CA LEU A 214 17.45 0.22 -7.65
C LEU A 214 16.36 0.64 -6.66
N LEU A 215 16.75 1.08 -5.45
CA LEU A 215 15.78 1.47 -4.44
C LEU A 215 15.01 2.73 -4.86
N CYS A 216 15.70 3.77 -5.33
CA CYS A 216 15.05 5.00 -5.77
C CYS A 216 14.12 4.77 -6.96
N ASP A 217 14.54 3.97 -7.94
CA ASP A 217 13.69 3.63 -9.10
C ASP A 217 12.44 2.85 -8.68
N ALA A 218 12.58 1.92 -7.73
CA ALA A 218 11.46 1.11 -7.23
C ALA A 218 10.47 1.94 -6.40
N ASP A 219 10.97 2.79 -5.52
CA ASP A 219 10.15 3.68 -4.68
C ASP A 219 9.36 4.70 -5.52
N LEU A 220 9.98 5.26 -6.56
CA LEU A 220 9.33 6.19 -7.47
C LEU A 220 8.47 5.53 -8.57
N SER A 221 8.39 4.20 -8.60
CA SER A 221 7.72 3.46 -9.69
C SER A 221 6.24 3.81 -9.86
N VAL A 222 5.55 4.18 -8.78
CA VAL A 222 4.14 4.61 -8.78
C VAL A 222 3.89 5.78 -9.74
N LEU A 223 4.88 6.65 -9.92
CA LEU A 223 4.78 7.81 -10.79
C LEU A 223 4.56 7.38 -12.24
N GLY A 224 5.15 6.23 -12.63
CA GLY A 224 5.04 5.65 -13.96
C GLY A 224 3.77 4.84 -14.22
N GLY A 225 2.82 4.80 -13.27
CA GLY A 225 1.55 4.12 -13.43
C GLY A 225 0.65 4.71 -14.52
N THR A 226 -0.40 3.99 -14.88
CA THR A 226 -1.48 4.52 -15.72
C THR A 226 -2.13 5.74 -15.06
N PRO A 227 -2.83 6.62 -15.82
CA PRO A 227 -3.50 7.78 -15.22
C PRO A 227 -4.50 7.42 -14.12
N GLU A 228 -5.13 6.24 -14.21
CA GLU A 228 -6.05 5.75 -13.19
C GLU A 228 -5.30 5.35 -11.91
N GLU A 229 -4.21 4.57 -12.02
CA GLU A 229 -3.36 4.19 -10.90
C GLU A 229 -2.73 5.41 -10.22
N TYR A 230 -2.24 6.38 -11.03
CA TYR A 230 -1.70 7.64 -10.51
C TYR A 230 -2.78 8.46 -9.78
N GLY A 231 -4.00 8.49 -10.31
CA GLY A 231 -5.14 9.14 -9.64
C GLY A 231 -5.50 8.50 -8.30
N GLN A 232 -5.42 7.16 -8.20
CA GLN A 232 -5.61 6.44 -6.93
C GLN A 232 -4.50 6.76 -5.93
N TYR A 233 -3.25 6.79 -6.40
CA TYR A 233 -2.10 7.25 -5.62
C TYR A 233 -2.32 8.64 -5.03
N LEU A 234 -2.74 9.61 -5.83
CA LEU A 234 -2.98 10.98 -5.34
C LEU A 234 -4.09 11.05 -4.30
N LYS A 235 -5.18 10.29 -4.48
CA LYS A 235 -6.27 10.22 -3.48
C LYS A 235 -5.76 9.65 -2.16
N ALA A 236 -5.02 8.54 -2.20
CA ALA A 236 -4.46 7.93 -1.00
C ALA A 236 -3.45 8.86 -0.29
N VAL A 237 -2.58 9.54 -1.03
CA VAL A 237 -1.68 10.56 -0.46
C VAL A 237 -2.47 11.72 0.14
N ARG A 238 -3.56 12.18 -0.50
CA ARG A 238 -4.40 13.24 0.08
C ARG A 238 -5.00 12.80 1.42
N GLU A 239 -5.41 11.53 1.55
CA GLU A 239 -5.95 10.98 2.78
C GLU A 239 -4.90 10.86 3.91
N ASP A 240 -3.63 10.53 3.60
CA ASP A 240 -2.53 10.56 4.59
C ASP A 240 -2.42 11.94 5.26
N TYR A 241 -2.63 12.99 4.46
CA TYR A 241 -2.57 14.37 4.91
C TYR A 241 -3.95 14.97 5.19
N ALA A 242 -4.99 14.18 5.48
CA ALA A 242 -6.36 14.69 5.73
C ALA A 242 -6.44 15.75 6.83
N HIS A 243 -5.48 15.77 7.75
CA HIS A 243 -5.33 16.76 8.81
C HIS A 243 -4.77 18.13 8.34
N VAL A 244 -4.18 18.20 7.14
CA VAL A 244 -3.66 19.41 6.51
C VAL A 244 -4.74 20.09 5.67
N SER A 245 -4.77 21.43 5.71
CA SER A 245 -5.71 22.21 4.90
C SER A 245 -5.50 21.97 3.40
N ASP A 246 -6.55 22.07 2.59
CA ASP A 246 -6.43 21.84 1.14
C ASP A 246 -5.44 22.82 0.48
N ALA A 247 -5.39 24.07 0.96
CA ALA A 247 -4.48 25.09 0.43
C ALA A 247 -3.01 24.77 0.74
N ASP A 248 -2.71 24.36 1.99
CA ASP A 248 -1.35 24.00 2.39
C ASP A 248 -0.91 22.69 1.75
N PHE A 249 -1.81 21.71 1.66
CA PHE A 249 -1.56 20.45 0.96
C PHE A 249 -1.25 20.70 -0.52
N ALA A 250 -2.08 21.48 -1.23
CA ALA A 250 -1.85 21.78 -2.64
C ALA A 250 -0.50 22.49 -2.86
N LYS A 251 -0.14 23.44 -1.98
CA LYS A 251 1.15 24.13 -2.03
C LYS A 251 2.32 23.18 -1.79
N GLY A 252 2.25 22.35 -0.75
CA GLY A 252 3.28 21.37 -0.42
C GLY A 252 3.45 20.31 -1.51
N ARG A 253 2.33 19.77 -2.00
CA ARG A 253 2.31 18.78 -3.07
C ARG A 253 2.90 19.32 -4.38
N ALA A 254 2.54 20.54 -4.77
CA ALA A 254 3.14 21.18 -5.94
C ALA A 254 4.66 21.41 -5.78
N ALA A 255 5.16 21.62 -4.55
CA ALA A 255 6.60 21.71 -4.30
C ALA A 255 7.29 20.34 -4.46
N VAL A 256 6.69 19.25 -3.95
CA VAL A 256 7.17 17.88 -4.15
C VAL A 256 7.22 17.53 -5.64
N VAL A 257 6.14 17.80 -6.38
CA VAL A 257 6.07 17.50 -7.83
C VAL A 257 7.15 18.25 -8.61
N ARG A 258 7.37 19.54 -8.32
CA ARG A 258 8.46 20.31 -8.95
C ARG A 258 9.84 19.72 -8.63
N ARG A 259 10.08 19.35 -7.37
CA ARG A 259 11.34 18.71 -6.96
C ARG A 259 11.59 17.39 -7.71
N LEU A 260 10.55 16.58 -7.90
CA LEU A 260 10.64 15.34 -8.68
C LEU A 260 10.93 15.62 -10.16
N LEU A 261 10.27 16.61 -10.76
CA LEU A 261 10.53 17.04 -12.14
C LEU A 261 11.95 17.61 -12.33
N ASP A 262 12.54 18.17 -11.28
CA ASP A 262 13.93 18.66 -11.26
C ASP A 262 14.96 17.52 -11.08
N LEU A 263 14.54 16.27 -10.89
CA LEU A 263 15.45 15.12 -10.90
C LEU A 263 15.88 14.80 -12.34
N ASP A 264 17.19 14.88 -12.59
CA ASP A 264 17.78 14.54 -13.88
C ASP A 264 18.94 13.54 -13.70
N PRO A 265 18.73 12.24 -13.98
CA PRO A 265 17.46 11.65 -14.44
C PRO A 265 16.48 11.37 -13.28
N LEU A 266 15.17 11.32 -13.57
CA LEU A 266 14.13 10.89 -12.60
C LEU A 266 14.23 9.40 -12.27
N PHE A 267 14.53 8.57 -13.28
CA PHE A 267 14.82 7.14 -13.12
C PHE A 267 16.25 6.88 -13.59
N HIS A 268 17.01 6.08 -12.84
CA HIS A 268 18.43 5.89 -13.02
C HIS A 268 18.77 4.72 -13.94
N SER A 269 18.14 3.56 -13.72
CA SER A 269 18.38 2.37 -14.53
C SER A 269 17.69 2.46 -15.89
N ASP A 270 18.30 1.87 -16.92
CA ASP A 270 17.73 1.88 -18.28
C ASP A 270 16.37 1.16 -18.33
N ARG A 271 16.20 0.14 -17.48
CA ARG A 271 14.95 -0.60 -17.37
C ARG A 271 13.84 0.26 -16.74
N ALA A 272 14.12 0.96 -15.64
CA ALA A 272 13.15 1.88 -15.03
C ALA A 272 12.76 3.01 -15.99
N LYS A 273 13.75 3.57 -16.72
CA LYS A 273 13.49 4.60 -17.74
C LYS A 273 12.52 4.11 -18.82
N ALA A 274 12.76 2.90 -19.34
CA ALA A 274 11.92 2.31 -20.37
C ALA A 274 10.49 1.99 -19.88
N LEU A 275 10.35 1.61 -18.61
CA LEU A 275 9.06 1.25 -18.02
C LEU A 275 8.21 2.48 -17.65
N TRP A 276 8.83 3.50 -17.04
CA TRP A 276 8.08 4.47 -16.23
C TRP A 276 8.32 5.94 -16.57
N ASN A 277 9.46 6.29 -17.17
CA ASN A 277 9.87 7.70 -17.24
C ASN A 277 8.89 8.60 -18.03
N ASP A 278 8.44 8.15 -19.19
CA ASP A 278 7.52 8.93 -20.02
C ASP A 278 6.13 9.07 -19.38
N ALA A 279 5.66 8.02 -18.70
CA ALA A 279 4.39 8.06 -17.96
C ALA A 279 4.51 8.97 -16.73
N ALA A 280 5.59 8.84 -15.96
CA ALA A 280 5.86 9.67 -14.79
C ALA A 280 5.92 11.15 -15.12
N LYS A 281 6.62 11.54 -16.19
CA LYS A 281 6.66 12.95 -16.63
C LYS A 281 5.27 13.47 -16.98
N ARG A 282 4.47 12.71 -17.74
CA ARG A 282 3.10 13.11 -18.08
C ARG A 282 2.21 13.26 -16.85
N ASN A 283 2.30 12.33 -15.90
CA ASN A 283 1.51 12.34 -14.67
C ASN A 283 1.87 13.53 -13.78
N LEU A 284 3.17 13.75 -13.53
CA LEU A 284 3.69 14.87 -12.72
C LEU A 284 3.37 16.23 -13.36
N GLU A 285 3.59 16.39 -14.66
CA GLU A 285 3.24 17.63 -15.38
C GLU A 285 1.73 17.87 -15.41
N GLY A 286 0.94 16.80 -15.50
CA GLY A 286 -0.51 16.86 -15.46
C GLY A 286 -1.04 17.35 -14.11
N GLU A 287 -0.37 17.00 -13.01
CA GLU A 287 -0.76 17.41 -11.66
C GLU A 287 -0.56 18.92 -11.39
N LEU A 288 0.37 19.57 -12.10
CA LEU A 288 0.63 21.01 -11.96
C LEU A 288 -0.31 21.92 -12.78
N ARG A 289 -1.20 21.34 -13.59
CA ARG A 289 -2.14 22.08 -14.46
C ARG A 289 -3.46 22.32 -13.76
#